data_AF-A0A1R3RYA1-F1
#
_entry.id   AF-A0A1R3RYA1-F1
#
_cell.length_a   1.000
_cell.length_b   1.000
_cell.length_c   1.000
_cell.angle_alpha   90.00
_cell.angle_beta   90.00
_cell.angle_gamma   90.00
#
_symmetry.space_group_name_H-M   'P 1'
#
loop_
_entity.id
_entity.type
_entity.pdbx_description
1 polymer ?
#
loop_
_entity_poly.entity_id
_entity_poly.type
_entity_poly.pdbx_seq_one_letter_code
_entity_poly.pdbx_strand_id
1 'polypeptide(L)' 'MFRYSITTRPGAPAGEIEKAKTHATKNKGKIVAEPFVLKGGFIVDYPEEQVDIHEVSDHLHIEQNHEFKTQ' A
#
# COMPACT_ATOMS: atom_id res chain seq x y z
N MET A 1 -8.05 -8.56 -9.40
CA MET A 1 -7.85 -7.47 -8.41
C MET A 1 -6.60 -7.81 -7.65
N PHE A 2 -5.63 -6.90 -7.64
CA PHE A 2 -4.32 -7.11 -7.03
C PHE A 2 -4.26 -6.32 -5.73
N ARG A 3 -4.05 -7.03 -4.62
CA ARG A 3 -4.02 -6.43 -3.29
C ARG A 3 -2.59 -6.16 -2.88
N TYR A 4 -2.33 -5.00 -2.31
CA TYR A 4 -1.02 -4.61 -1.78
C TYR A 4 -1.18 -4.09 -0.36
N SER A 5 -0.28 -4.49 0.52
CA SER A 5 -0.08 -3.88 1.82
C SER A 5 1.05 -2.86 1.72
N ILE A 6 0.78 -1.63 2.16
CA ILE A 6 1.71 -0.52 2.13
C ILE A 6 1.91 -0.07 3.57
N THR A 7 3.15 -0.10 4.04
CA THR A 7 3.53 0.24 5.42
C THR A 7 4.71 1.19 5.45
N THR A 8 4.81 2.06 6.46
CA THR A 8 6.00 2.91 6.63
C THR A 8 7.15 2.17 7.27
N ARG A 9 8.36 2.46 6.79
CA ARG A 9 9.60 2.02 7.45
C ARG A 9 9.78 2.74 8.79
N PRO A 10 10.52 2.15 9.74
CA PRO A 10 10.87 2.81 11.00
C PRO A 10 11.61 4.13 10.74
N GLY A 11 11.12 5.24 11.31
CA GLY A 11 11.70 6.57 11.10
C GLY A 11 11.16 7.34 9.89
N ALA A 12 10.17 6.80 9.17
CA ALA A 12 9.50 7.54 8.10
C ALA A 12 8.79 8.80 8.66
N PRO A 13 8.83 9.93 7.92
CA PRO A 13 8.15 11.14 8.34
C PRO A 13 6.63 10.95 8.42
N ALA A 14 6.02 11.58 9.43
CA ALA A 14 4.57 11.62 9.56
C ALA A 14 3.98 12.31 8.31
N GLY A 15 3.15 11.57 7.55
CA GLY A 15 2.51 12.05 6.31
C GLY A 15 2.86 11.26 5.05
N GLU A 16 3.89 10.40 5.06
CA GLU A 16 4.22 9.56 3.88
C GLU A 16 3.10 8.58 3.52
N ILE A 17 2.39 8.06 4.53
CA ILE A 17 1.20 7.23 4.32
C ILE A 17 0.06 8.00 3.65
N GLU A 18 -0.16 9.27 4.01
CA GLU A 18 -1.21 10.07 3.38
C GLU A 18 -0.89 10.39 1.92
N LYS A 19 0.38 10.68 1.61
CA LYS A 19 0.84 10.82 0.22
C LYS A 19 0.62 9.53 -0.57
N ALA A 20 0.98 8.39 0.01
CA ALA A 20 0.81 7.09 -0.61
C ALA A 20 -0.65 6.74 -0.86
N LYS A 21 -1.54 7.04 0.10
CA LYS A 21 -2.99 6.90 -0.08
C LYS A 21 -3.51 7.77 -1.23
N THR A 22 -3.05 9.02 -1.31
CA THR A 22 -3.44 9.94 -2.39
C THR A 22 -2.95 9.46 -3.75
N HIS A 23 -1.73 8.92 -3.83
CA HIS A 23 -1.21 8.33 -5.06
C HIS A 23 -2.00 7.08 -5.45
N ALA A 24 -2.28 6.21 -4.48
CA ALA A 24 -3.05 4.99 -4.66
C ALA A 24 -4.44 5.28 -5.25
N THR A 25 -5.17 6.24 -4.69
CA THR A 25 -6.51 6.61 -5.17
C THR A 25 -6.48 7.26 -6.56
N LYS A 26 -5.44 8.05 -6.88
CA LYS A 26 -5.22 8.58 -8.24
C LYS A 26 -5.03 7.48 -9.28
N ASN A 27 -4.32 6.40 -8.92
CA ASN A 27 -4.07 5.25 -9.79
C ASN A 27 -5.20 4.21 -9.76
N LYS A 28 -6.44 4.65 -9.53
CA LYS A 28 -7.64 3.80 -9.45
C LYS A 28 -7.57 2.72 -8.36
N GLY A 29 -6.67 2.85 -7.40
CA GLY A 29 -6.57 1.99 -6.23
C GLY A 29 -7.68 2.28 -5.24
N LYS A 30 -8.29 1.22 -4.70
CA LYS A 30 -9.29 1.30 -3.65
C LYS A 30 -8.68 0.89 -2.31
N ILE A 31 -8.63 1.82 -1.37
CA ILE A 31 -8.21 1.51 0.00
C ILE A 31 -9.26 0.59 0.62
N VAL A 32 -8.83 -0.59 1.07
CA VAL A 32 -9.70 -1.65 1.61
C VAL A 32 -9.59 -1.79 3.11
N ALA A 33 -8.42 -1.49 3.69
CA ALA A 33 -8.23 -1.54 5.13
C ALA A 33 -7.07 -0.64 5.57
N GLU A 34 -7.11 -0.19 6.82
CA GLU A 34 -6.03 0.55 7.47
C GLU A 34 -5.63 -0.23 8.72
N PRO A 35 -4.53 -1.00 8.71
CA PRO A 35 -4.08 -1.71 9.90
C PRO A 35 -3.58 -0.72 10.94
N PHE A 36 -4.42 -0.45 11.95
CA PHE A 36 -4.09 0.40 13.11
C PHE A 36 -2.90 -0.09 13.95
N VAL A 37 -2.52 -1.36 13.81
CA VAL A 37 -1.52 -2.02 14.67
C VAL A 37 -0.08 -1.79 14.18
N LEU A 38 0.12 -1.62 12.87
CA LEU A 38 1.42 -1.29 12.30
C LEU A 38 1.54 0.22 12.25
N LYS A 39 2.64 0.77 12.77
CA LYS A 39 2.98 2.20 12.71
C LYS A 39 2.85 2.72 11.27
N GLY A 40 1.70 3.28 10.92
CA GLY A 40 1.39 3.82 9.59
C GLY A 40 1.35 2.76 8.48
N GLY A 41 0.17 2.26 8.12
CA GLY A 41 0.00 1.42 6.94
C GLY A 41 -1.43 1.42 6.41
N PHE A 42 -1.62 0.95 5.18
CA PHE A 42 -2.91 0.73 4.54
C PHE A 42 -2.83 -0.41 3.52
N ILE A 43 -3.97 -1.03 3.26
CA ILE A 43 -4.14 -2.05 2.23
C ILE A 43 -4.96 -1.43 1.11
N VAL A 44 -4.51 -1.65 -0.12
CA VAL A 44 -5.16 -1.14 -1.33
C VAL A 44 -5.33 -2.25 -2.36
N ASP A 45 -6.49 -2.26 -3.01
CA ASP A 45 -6.78 -3.11 -4.16
C ASP A 45 -6.66 -2.29 -5.44
N TYR A 46 -5.79 -2.72 -6.35
CA TYR A 46 -5.68 -2.15 -7.69
C TYR A 46 -6.38 -3.01 -8.74
N PRO A 47 -6.92 -2.38 -9.79
CA PRO A 47 -7.53 -3.09 -10.91
C PRO A 47 -6.49 -3.83 -11.76
N GLU A 48 -5.25 -3.33 -11.83
CA GLU A 48 -4.15 -3.84 -12.67
C GLU A 48 -2.93 -4.19 -11.81
N GLU A 49 -2.09 -5.12 -12.28
CA GLU A 49 -0.91 -5.63 -11.56
C GLU A 49 0.25 -4.63 -11.58
N GLN A 50 0.40 -3.87 -12.67
CA GLN A 50 1.46 -2.89 -12.86
C GLN A 50 1.06 -1.52 -12.33
N VAL A 51 0.87 -1.40 -11.01
CA VAL A 51 0.87 -0.07 -10.40
C VAL A 51 2.28 0.19 -9.88
N ASP A 52 2.95 1.21 -10.43
CA ASP A 52 4.24 1.74 -9.97
C ASP A 52 4.09 2.45 -8.61
N ILE A 53 3.61 1.71 -7.61
CA ILE A 53 3.53 2.19 -6.22
C ILE A 53 4.92 2.28 -5.57
N HIS A 54 5.91 1.56 -6.11
CA HIS A 54 7.30 1.62 -5.67
C HIS A 54 7.94 3.01 -5.90
N GLU A 55 7.44 3.80 -6.86
CA GLU A 55 7.98 5.14 -7.15
C GLU A 55 7.58 6.20 -6.11
N VAL A 56 6.65 5.88 -5.20
CA VAL A 56 6.03 6.91 -4.34
C VAL A 56 6.95 7.41 -3.23
N SER A 57 7.74 6.52 -2.63
CA SER A 57 8.67 6.89 -1.54
C SER A 57 9.57 5.73 -1.13
N ASP A 58 10.87 5.98 -1.01
CA ASP A 58 11.87 5.07 -0.43
C ASP A 58 11.58 4.67 1.03
N HIS A 59 10.72 5.44 1.72
CA HIS A 59 10.36 5.21 3.11
C HIS A 59 9.17 4.25 3.29
N LEU A 60 8.63 3.72 2.20
CA LEU A 60 7.54 2.77 2.24
C LEU A 60 8.03 1.34 2.02
N HIS A 61 7.27 0.41 2.56
CA HIS A 61 7.38 -1.02 2.31
C HIS A 61 6.09 -1.47 1.65
N ILE A 62 6.21 -2.10 0.49
CA ILE A 62 5.09 -2.46 -0.36
C ILE A 62 5.20 -3.96 -0.59
N GLU A 63 4.18 -4.71 -0.18
CA GLU A 63 4.11 -6.15 -0.37
C GLU A 63 2.80 -6.46 -1.11
N GLN A 64 2.89 -7.18 -2.23
CA GLN A 64 1.71 -7.70 -2.89
C GLN A 64 1.16 -8.83 -2.01
N ASN A 65 -0.08 -8.69 -1.55
CA ASN A 65 -0.78 -9.76 -0.86
C ASN A 65 -1.15 -10.83 -1.88
N HIS A 66 -0.34 -11.88 -1.94
CA HIS A 66 -0.66 -13.09 -2.69
C HIS A 66 -1.65 -13.89 -1.85
N GLU A 67 -2.87 -14.07 -2.36
CA GLU A 67 -3.83 -14.99 -1.74
C GLU A 67 -3.27 -16.41 -1.94
N PHE A 68 -2.69 -16.99 -0.89
CA PHE A 68 -2.24 -18.37 -0.92
C PHE A 68 -3.47 -19.27 -1.04
N LYS A 69 -3.73 -19.77 -2.26
CA LYS A 69 -4.66 -20.89 -2.45
C LYS A 69 -4.01 -22.15 -1.89
N THR A 70 -4.38 -22.54 -0.68
CA THR A 70 -4.13 -23.91 -0.21
C THR A 70 -5.06 -24.85 -0.99
N GLN A 71 -4.49 -25.93 -1.54
CA GLN A 71 -5.22 -26.97 -2.27
C GLN A 71 -6.26 -27.68 -1.42
#